data_AF-S4PX65-F1
#
_entry.id   AF-S4PX65-F1
#
_cell.length_a   1.000
_cell.length_b   1.000
_cell.length_c   1.000
_cell.angle_alpha   90.00
_cell.angle_beta   90.00
_cell.angle_gamma   90.00
#
_symmetry.space_group_name_H-M   'P 1'
#
loop_
_entity.id
_entity.type
_entity.pdbx_description
1 polymer ?
#
loop_
_entity_poly.entity_id
_entity_poly.type
_entity_poly.pdbx_seq_one_letter_code
_entity_poly.pdbx_strand_id
1 'polypeptide(L)'
;MNNPCIKQEEHLKVYDNIVNREIFEDRAIAALTSETLLKLNISLDRLPRQSRSLLENVAENQKALHLQTLDPISISLYRSRELSEKLEDEYELLGLRQKNTELQAKIDRNDRFIAKLRNDLESSKRNLSNQNPNPDNIHEFIRQLKQKLTVYEESYGLAKNKYLSLNVPEAILPKSLMSQIASLEALSEEAAALKAQADDVMFMRETKAILTKLRR
;
A
#
# COMPACT_ATOMS: atom_id res chain seq x y z
N MET A 1 26.60 48.67 2.10
CA MET A 1 25.72 47.59 2.60
C MET A 1 24.29 47.93 2.18
N ASN A 2 23.85 47.45 1.02
CA ASN A 2 22.50 47.70 0.50
C ASN A 2 21.55 46.68 1.13
N ASN A 3 20.71 47.12 2.07
CA ASN A 3 19.77 46.25 2.77
C ASN A 3 18.63 45.80 1.82
N PRO A 4 18.45 44.50 1.54
CA PRO A 4 17.41 44.00 0.65
C PRO A 4 15.99 44.24 1.19
N CYS A 5 15.83 44.33 2.51
CA CYS A 5 14.54 44.57 3.18
C CYS A 5 13.97 45.98 2.89
N ILE A 6 14.82 47.01 2.86
CA ILE A 6 14.40 48.41 2.61
C ILE A 6 13.92 48.58 1.15
N LYS A 7 14.59 47.92 0.21
CA LYS A 7 14.19 47.93 -1.21
C LYS A 7 12.80 47.31 -1.41
N GLN A 8 12.47 46.26 -0.65
CA GLN A 8 11.18 45.58 -0.75
C GLN A 8 10.01 46.47 -0.31
N GLU A 9 10.18 47.26 0.76
CA GLU A 9 9.16 48.23 1.20
C GLU A 9 9.00 49.40 0.22
N GLU A 10 10.08 49.87 -0.39
CA GLU A 10 10.01 50.90 -1.44
C GLU A 10 9.29 50.38 -2.68
N HIS A 11 9.55 49.13 -3.10
CA HIS A 11 8.85 48.50 -4.22
C HIS A 11 7.34 48.34 -3.96
N LEU A 12 6.95 47.94 -2.74
CA LEU A 12 5.53 47.84 -2.35
C LEU A 12 4.83 49.21 -2.40
N LYS A 13 5.47 50.26 -1.86
CA LYS A 13 4.92 51.63 -1.92
C LYS A 13 4.79 52.15 -3.34
N VAL A 14 5.77 51.86 -4.22
CA VAL A 14 5.71 52.24 -5.63
C VAL A 14 4.58 51.49 -6.34
N TYR A 15 4.43 50.19 -6.07
CA TYR A 15 3.34 49.38 -6.60
C TYR A 15 1.97 49.93 -6.19
N ASP A 16 1.76 50.22 -4.90
CA ASP A 16 0.51 50.78 -4.40
C ASP A 16 0.19 52.14 -5.03
N ASN A 17 1.19 52.99 -5.25
CA ASN A 17 1.01 54.28 -5.93
C ASN A 17 0.61 54.11 -7.40
N ILE A 18 1.19 53.13 -8.12
CA ILE A 18 0.84 52.83 -9.51
C ILE A 18 -0.61 52.32 -9.58
N VAL A 19 -0.98 51.36 -8.74
CA VAL A 19 -2.34 50.79 -8.68
C VAL A 19 -3.37 51.87 -8.36
N ASN A 20 -3.10 52.73 -7.37
CA ASN A 20 -4.01 53.82 -7.03
C ASN A 20 -4.18 54.80 -8.20
N ARG A 21 -3.09 55.12 -8.91
CA ARG A 21 -3.14 56.00 -10.08
C ARG A 21 -3.98 55.39 -11.20
N GLU A 22 -3.80 54.11 -11.52
CA GLU A 22 -4.62 53.40 -12.51
C GLU A 22 -6.11 53.45 -12.14
N ILE A 23 -6.46 53.20 -10.87
CA ILE A 23 -7.84 53.29 -10.38
C ILE A 23 -8.42 54.71 -10.56
N PHE A 24 -7.63 55.75 -10.34
CA PHE A 24 -8.07 57.14 -10.54
C PHE A 24 -8.26 57.47 -12.03
N GLU A 25 -7.34 57.01 -12.89
CA GLU A 25 -7.44 57.17 -14.34
C GLU A 25 -8.69 56.45 -14.89
N ASP A 26 -8.96 55.22 -14.45
CA ASP A 26 -10.15 54.46 -14.82
C ASP A 26 -11.44 55.15 -14.40
N ARG A 27 -11.49 55.71 -13.19
CA ARG A 27 -12.66 56.49 -12.71
C ARG A 27 -12.88 57.75 -13.53
N ALA A 28 -11.80 58.46 -13.88
CA ALA A 28 -11.88 59.65 -14.70
C ALA A 28 -12.38 59.33 -16.12
N ILE A 29 -11.91 58.23 -16.72
CA ILE A 29 -12.38 57.72 -18.01
C ILE A 29 -13.86 57.31 -17.92
N ALA A 30 -14.27 56.62 -16.84
CA ALA A 30 -15.67 56.24 -16.63
C ALA A 30 -16.60 57.46 -16.51
N ALA A 31 -16.16 58.52 -15.83
CA ALA A 31 -16.92 59.77 -15.75
C ALA A 31 -17.04 60.47 -17.12
N LEU A 32 -15.94 60.55 -17.88
CA LEU A 32 -15.91 61.11 -19.24
C LEU A 32 -16.80 60.31 -20.22
N THR A 33 -16.77 58.99 -20.14
CA THR A 33 -17.62 58.11 -20.95
C THR A 33 -19.09 58.26 -20.58
N SER A 34 -19.43 58.36 -19.30
CA SER A 34 -20.79 58.67 -18.85
C SER A 34 -21.29 60.01 -19.42
N GLU A 35 -20.47 61.06 -19.30
CA GLU A 35 -20.82 62.40 -19.80
C GLU A 35 -20.99 62.41 -21.34
N THR A 36 -20.12 61.71 -22.07
CA THR A 36 -20.23 61.59 -23.54
C THR A 36 -21.45 60.77 -23.96
N LEU A 37 -21.76 59.67 -23.28
CA LEU A 37 -22.97 58.87 -23.55
C LEU A 37 -24.25 59.68 -23.30
N LEU A 38 -24.28 60.49 -22.24
CA LEU A 38 -25.38 61.42 -21.96
C LEU A 38 -25.53 62.47 -23.07
N LYS A 39 -24.42 63.07 -23.53
CA LYS A 39 -24.42 64.02 -24.66
C LYS A 39 -24.89 63.37 -25.97
N LEU A 40 -24.56 62.10 -26.18
CA LEU A 40 -25.01 61.31 -27.34
C LEU A 40 -26.44 60.76 -27.18
N ASN A 41 -27.09 61.02 -26.04
CA ASN A 41 -28.45 60.57 -25.73
C ASN A 41 -28.61 59.04 -25.78
N ILE A 42 -27.53 58.31 -25.49
CA ILE A 42 -27.47 56.86 -25.39
C ILE A 42 -27.71 56.50 -23.92
N SER A 43 -28.88 55.93 -23.62
CA SER A 43 -29.21 55.44 -22.27
C SER A 43 -29.33 53.91 -22.26
N LEU A 44 -29.02 53.31 -21.10
CA LEU A 44 -29.25 51.88 -20.86
C LEU A 44 -30.71 51.48 -21.15
N ASP A 45 -31.65 52.39 -20.89
CA ASP A 45 -33.09 52.21 -21.15
C ASP A 45 -33.50 52.26 -22.62
N ARG A 46 -32.60 52.61 -23.53
CA ARG A 46 -32.84 52.61 -24.98
C ARG A 46 -32.22 51.41 -25.69
N LEU A 47 -31.40 50.60 -25.00
CA LEU A 47 -30.79 49.40 -25.57
C LEU A 47 -31.81 48.26 -25.77
N PRO A 48 -31.63 47.37 -26.76
CA PRO A 48 -32.43 46.15 -26.88
C PRO A 48 -32.45 45.31 -25.59
N ARG A 49 -33.55 44.58 -25.32
CA ARG A 49 -33.70 43.79 -24.09
C ARG A 49 -32.57 42.76 -23.89
N GLN A 50 -32.16 42.10 -24.97
CA GLN A 50 -31.09 41.08 -24.93
C GLN A 50 -29.73 41.66 -24.53
N SER A 51 -29.39 42.86 -25.00
CA SER A 51 -28.12 43.49 -24.63
C SER A 51 -28.14 44.00 -23.19
N ARG A 52 -29.29 44.49 -22.70
CA ARG A 52 -29.44 44.83 -21.27
C ARG A 52 -29.25 43.61 -20.36
N SER A 53 -29.93 42.50 -20.67
CA SER A 53 -29.77 41.27 -19.87
C SER A 53 -28.33 40.74 -19.89
N LEU A 54 -27.62 40.89 -21.02
CA LEU A 54 -26.20 40.52 -21.09
C LEU A 54 -25.34 41.44 -20.21
N LEU A 55 -25.54 42.75 -20.25
CA LEU A 55 -24.80 43.71 -19.43
C LEU A 55 -25.08 43.52 -17.93
N GLU A 56 -26.33 43.25 -17.55
CA GLU A 56 -26.71 42.91 -16.17
C GLU A 56 -26.02 41.63 -15.70
N ASN A 57 -26.10 40.54 -16.48
CA ASN A 57 -25.42 39.29 -16.17
C ASN A 57 -23.89 39.45 -16.06
N VAL A 58 -23.29 40.26 -16.94
CA VAL A 58 -21.85 40.54 -16.88
C VAL A 58 -21.50 41.35 -15.63
N ALA A 59 -22.30 42.34 -15.27
CA ALA A 59 -22.10 43.14 -14.06
C ALA A 59 -22.28 42.31 -12.77
N GLU A 60 -23.25 41.39 -12.74
CA GLU A 60 -23.44 40.46 -11.62
C GLU A 60 -22.26 39.50 -11.47
N ASN A 61 -21.81 38.89 -12.58
CA ASN A 61 -20.64 38.02 -12.58
C ASN A 61 -19.36 38.77 -12.19
N GLN A 62 -19.19 40.02 -12.63
CA GLN A 62 -18.06 40.86 -12.26
C GLN A 62 -18.04 41.12 -10.74
N LYS A 63 -19.21 41.36 -10.13
CA LYS A 63 -19.33 41.52 -8.67
C LYS A 63 -19.04 40.22 -7.93
N ALA A 64 -19.59 39.10 -8.40
CA ALA A 64 -19.39 37.78 -7.79
C ALA A 64 -17.91 37.35 -7.80
N LEU A 65 -17.19 37.71 -8.86
CA LEU A 65 -15.76 37.41 -9.03
C LEU A 65 -14.84 38.48 -8.41
N HIS A 66 -15.38 39.53 -7.77
CA HIS A 66 -14.63 40.66 -7.23
C HIS A 66 -13.65 41.31 -8.23
N LEU A 67 -14.00 41.33 -9.52
CA LEU A 67 -13.16 41.89 -10.57
C LEU A 67 -13.36 43.40 -10.68
N GLN A 68 -12.31 44.18 -10.47
CA GLN A 68 -12.36 45.64 -10.64
C GLN A 68 -12.58 46.06 -12.10
N THR A 69 -12.00 45.30 -13.04
CA THR A 69 -12.12 45.50 -14.49
C THR A 69 -12.37 44.17 -15.20
N LEU A 70 -13.14 44.21 -16.29
CA LEU A 70 -13.35 43.06 -17.18
C LEU A 70 -12.12 42.87 -18.07
N ASP A 71 -11.03 42.39 -17.49
CA ASP A 71 -9.84 42.00 -18.23
C ASP A 71 -9.97 40.54 -18.71
N PRO A 72 -9.99 40.29 -20.03
CA PRO A 72 -10.05 38.94 -20.59
C PRO A 72 -8.94 38.02 -20.09
N ILE A 73 -7.75 38.56 -19.82
CA ILE A 73 -6.59 37.78 -19.35
C ILE A 73 -6.84 37.32 -17.92
N SER A 74 -7.21 38.23 -17.03
CA SER A 74 -7.56 37.92 -15.64
C SER A 74 -8.70 36.90 -15.51
N ILE A 75 -9.74 37.02 -16.33
CA ILE A 75 -10.86 36.06 -16.37
C ILE A 75 -10.39 34.68 -16.84
N SER A 76 -9.54 34.63 -17.87
CA SER A 76 -8.96 33.38 -18.39
C SER A 76 -8.09 32.70 -17.33
N LEU A 77 -7.23 33.45 -16.66
CA LEU A 77 -6.38 32.95 -15.58
C LEU A 77 -7.20 32.43 -14.40
N TYR A 78 -8.27 33.14 -14.01
CA TYR A 78 -9.18 32.68 -12.96
C TYR A 78 -9.84 31.33 -13.31
N ARG A 79 -10.40 31.22 -14.52
CA ARG A 79 -11.01 29.96 -14.99
C ARG A 79 -10.00 28.83 -15.10
N SER A 80 -8.79 29.14 -15.57
CA SER A 80 -7.69 28.17 -15.64
C SER A 80 -7.34 27.65 -14.25
N ARG A 81 -7.23 28.55 -13.26
CA ARG A 81 -6.96 28.18 -11.87
C ARG A 81 -8.06 27.28 -11.29
N GLU A 82 -9.32 27.66 -11.45
CA GLU A 82 -10.46 26.88 -10.94
C GLU A 82 -10.48 25.47 -11.55
N LEU A 83 -10.17 25.36 -12.85
CA LEU A 83 -10.09 24.09 -13.54
C LEU A 83 -8.89 23.26 -13.07
N SER A 84 -7.74 23.90 -12.82
CA SER A 84 -6.57 23.23 -12.25
C SER A 84 -6.84 22.69 -10.84
N GLU A 85 -7.47 23.48 -9.96
CA GLU A 85 -7.84 23.04 -8.60
C GLU A 85 -8.78 21.82 -8.66
N LYS A 86 -9.78 21.84 -9.55
CA LYS A 86 -10.68 20.69 -9.76
C LYS A 86 -9.94 19.45 -10.26
N LEU A 87 -9.00 19.60 -11.19
CA LEU A 87 -8.20 18.48 -11.70
C LEU A 87 -7.26 17.90 -10.63
N GLU A 88 -6.71 18.74 -9.74
CA GLU A 88 -5.90 18.30 -8.60
C GLU A 88 -6.72 17.40 -7.67
N ASP A 89 -7.93 17.84 -7.30
CA ASP A 89 -8.87 17.07 -6.45
C ASP A 89 -9.25 15.74 -7.12
N GLU A 90 -9.55 15.76 -8.42
CA GLU A 90 -9.87 14.55 -9.20
C GLU A 90 -8.69 13.56 -9.25
N TYR A 91 -7.47 14.07 -9.38
CA TYR A 91 -6.27 13.26 -9.38
C TYR A 91 -6.01 12.61 -8.02
N GLU A 92 -6.18 13.36 -6.92
CA GLU A 92 -6.07 12.81 -5.57
C GLU A 92 -7.12 11.71 -5.33
N LEU A 93 -8.37 11.98 -5.73
CA LEU A 93 -9.46 10.99 -5.64
C LEU A 93 -9.14 9.73 -6.44
N LEU A 94 -8.56 9.87 -7.64
CA LEU A 94 -8.14 8.75 -8.47
C LEU A 94 -7.02 7.93 -7.79
N GLY A 95 -6.02 8.61 -7.22
CA GLY A 95 -4.95 7.96 -6.45
C GLY A 95 -5.48 7.18 -5.24
N LEU A 96 -6.44 7.76 -4.50
CA LEU A 96 -7.10 7.08 -3.39
C LEU A 96 -7.89 5.86 -3.84
N ARG A 97 -8.62 5.96 -4.96
CA ARG A 97 -9.36 4.81 -5.54
C ARG A 97 -8.43 3.68 -5.92
N GLN A 98 -7.30 3.96 -6.56
CA GLN A 98 -6.30 2.95 -6.90
C GLN A 98 -5.72 2.28 -5.65
N LYS A 99 -5.38 3.06 -4.62
CA LYS A 99 -4.87 2.50 -3.37
C LYS A 99 -5.89 1.60 -2.68
N ASN A 100 -7.18 1.96 -2.76
CA ASN A 100 -8.27 1.15 -2.21
C ASN A 100 -8.42 -0.19 -2.95
N THR A 101 -8.36 -0.20 -4.29
CA THR A 101 -8.41 -1.47 -5.05
C THR A 101 -7.21 -2.37 -4.77
N GLU A 102 -6.01 -1.80 -4.61
CA GLU A 102 -4.82 -2.55 -4.20
C GLU A 102 -4.95 -3.16 -2.80
N LEU A 103 -5.50 -2.42 -1.85
CA LEU A 103 -5.76 -2.91 -0.50
C LEU A 103 -6.80 -4.02 -0.51
N GLN A 104 -7.88 -3.86 -1.26
CA GLN A 104 -8.90 -4.91 -1.41
C GLN A 104 -8.28 -6.20 -1.98
N ALA A 105 -7.45 -6.08 -3.02
CA ALA A 105 -6.77 -7.25 -3.58
C ALA A 105 -5.82 -7.92 -2.57
N LYS A 106 -5.23 -7.18 -1.63
CA LYS A 106 -4.44 -7.76 -0.53
C LYS A 106 -5.32 -8.45 0.50
N ILE A 107 -6.46 -7.87 0.86
CA ILE A 107 -7.45 -8.49 1.76
C ILE A 107 -7.92 -9.82 1.16
N ASP A 108 -8.32 -9.83 -0.11
CA ASP A 108 -8.80 -11.05 -0.79
C ASP A 108 -7.72 -12.15 -0.88
N ARG A 109 -6.44 -11.78 -0.94
CA ARG A 109 -5.32 -12.75 -0.87
C ARG A 109 -5.16 -13.30 0.54
N ASN A 110 -5.24 -12.43 1.55
CA ASN A 110 -5.14 -12.82 2.95
C ASN A 110 -6.30 -13.74 3.35
N ASP A 111 -7.52 -13.45 2.90
CA ASP A 111 -8.69 -14.28 3.19
C ASP A 111 -8.54 -15.69 2.60
N ARG A 112 -8.06 -15.77 1.35
CA ARG A 112 -7.73 -17.06 0.72
C ARG A 112 -6.63 -17.80 1.47
N PHE A 113 -5.62 -17.09 1.97
CA PHE A 113 -4.54 -17.69 2.75
C PHE A 113 -5.05 -18.22 4.10
N ILE A 114 -5.86 -17.44 4.82
CA ILE A 114 -6.46 -17.83 6.09
C ILE A 114 -7.40 -19.03 5.90
N ALA A 115 -8.19 -19.05 4.83
CA ALA A 115 -9.05 -20.18 4.50
C ALA A 115 -8.24 -21.48 4.29
N LYS A 116 -7.10 -21.39 3.58
CA LYS A 116 -6.18 -22.53 3.44
C LYS A 116 -5.63 -22.99 4.79
N LEU A 117 -5.13 -22.08 5.61
CA LEU A 117 -4.63 -22.44 6.95
C LEU A 117 -5.70 -23.10 7.82
N ARG A 118 -6.95 -22.63 7.76
CA ARG A 118 -8.08 -23.26 8.48
C ARG A 118 -8.30 -24.69 8.01
N ASN A 119 -8.31 -24.92 6.70
CA ASN A 119 -8.44 -26.26 6.11
C ASN A 119 -7.26 -27.17 6.49
N ASP A 120 -6.04 -26.65 6.47
CA ASP A 120 -4.83 -27.41 6.85
C ASP A 120 -4.87 -27.78 8.34
N LEU A 121 -5.30 -26.84 9.19
CA LEU A 121 -5.46 -27.08 10.63
C LEU A 121 -6.55 -28.11 10.91
N GLU A 122 -7.69 -28.04 10.23
CA GLU A 122 -8.76 -29.03 10.36
C GLU A 122 -8.32 -30.41 9.87
N SER A 123 -7.60 -30.46 8.74
CA SER A 123 -7.00 -31.70 8.21
C SER A 123 -6.00 -32.29 9.20
N SER A 124 -5.15 -31.45 9.79
CA SER A 124 -4.19 -31.86 10.82
C SER A 124 -4.89 -32.39 12.07
N LYS A 125 -5.96 -31.73 12.54
CA LYS A 125 -6.79 -32.21 13.66
C LYS A 125 -7.40 -33.58 13.38
N ARG A 126 -7.96 -33.80 12.19
CA ARG A 126 -8.51 -35.11 11.78
C ARG A 126 -7.43 -36.20 11.69
N ASN A 127 -6.24 -35.84 11.21
CA ASN A 127 -5.11 -36.77 11.15
C ASN A 127 -4.58 -37.13 12.55
N LEU A 128 -4.54 -36.16 13.48
CA LEU A 128 -4.13 -36.38 14.87
C LEU A 128 -5.18 -37.16 15.66
N SER A 129 -6.47 -36.93 15.43
CA SER A 129 -7.56 -37.62 16.16
C SER A 129 -7.70 -39.11 15.82
N ASN A 130 -7.05 -39.58 14.74
CA ASN A 130 -7.14 -40.97 14.27
C ASN A 130 -5.84 -41.79 14.41
N GLN A 131 -4.87 -41.32 15.21
CA GLN A 131 -3.57 -41.98 15.34
C GLN A 131 -3.31 -42.52 16.75
N ASN A 132 -3.98 -43.62 17.08
CA ASN A 132 -3.28 -44.66 17.83
C ASN A 132 -2.79 -45.69 16.81
N PRO A 133 -1.47 -45.94 16.71
CA PRO A 133 -0.98 -47.00 15.85
C PRO A 133 -1.50 -48.34 16.39
N ASN A 134 -2.36 -48.96 15.61
CA ASN A 134 -2.83 -50.32 15.81
C ASN A 134 -2.04 -51.23 14.86
N PRO A 135 -1.95 -52.54 15.13
CA PRO A 135 -1.20 -53.49 14.30
C PRO A 135 -1.58 -53.42 12.80
N ASP A 136 -2.84 -53.08 12.51
CA ASP A 136 -3.38 -53.02 11.14
C ASP A 136 -2.98 -51.76 10.35
N ASN A 137 -2.63 -50.64 11.02
CA ASN A 137 -2.35 -49.35 10.38
C ASN A 137 -0.88 -48.91 10.48
N ILE A 138 -0.04 -49.67 11.20
CA ILE A 138 1.34 -49.29 11.52
C ILE A 138 2.25 -49.20 10.28
N HIS A 139 2.01 -50.04 9.27
CA HIS A 139 2.78 -50.01 8.02
C HIS A 139 2.49 -48.78 7.17
N GLU A 140 1.22 -48.34 7.10
CA GLU A 140 0.86 -47.08 6.44
C GLU A 140 1.40 -45.87 7.20
N PHE A 141 1.37 -45.92 8.54
CA PHE A 141 1.94 -44.87 9.38
C PHE A 141 3.46 -44.74 9.17
N ILE A 142 4.18 -45.86 9.12
CA ILE A 142 5.62 -45.88 8.78
C ILE A 142 5.88 -45.32 7.38
N ARG A 143 5.04 -45.68 6.38
CA ARG A 143 5.16 -45.13 5.01
C ARG A 143 4.96 -43.61 5.00
N GLN A 144 3.95 -43.11 5.70
CA GLN A 144 3.67 -41.68 5.82
C GLN A 144 4.79 -40.94 6.56
N LEU A 145 5.36 -41.53 7.62
CA LEU A 145 6.51 -40.99 8.33
C LEU A 145 7.73 -40.87 7.43
N LYS A 146 8.04 -41.91 6.65
CA LYS A 146 9.14 -41.87 5.67
C LYS A 146 8.94 -40.77 4.63
N GLN A 147 7.73 -40.60 4.12
CA GLN A 147 7.41 -39.54 3.15
C GLN A 147 7.50 -38.13 3.77
N LYS A 148 7.10 -37.97 5.04
CA LYS A 148 7.31 -36.71 5.76
C LYS A 148 8.81 -36.44 5.95
N LEU A 149 9.58 -37.46 6.30
CA LEU A 149 11.02 -37.35 6.53
C LEU A 149 11.75 -36.89 5.27
N THR A 150 11.42 -37.45 4.09
CA THR A 150 12.00 -37.00 2.81
C THR A 150 11.64 -35.55 2.47
N VAL A 151 10.40 -35.12 2.71
CA VAL A 151 9.99 -33.72 2.50
C VAL A 151 10.74 -32.77 3.45
N TYR A 152 10.94 -33.18 4.70
CA TYR A 152 11.74 -32.41 5.65
C TYR A 152 13.21 -32.32 5.22
N GLU A 153 13.82 -33.43 4.77
CA GLU A 153 15.19 -33.44 4.24
C GLU A 153 15.36 -32.53 3.02
N GLU A 154 14.41 -32.56 2.07
CA GLU A 154 14.40 -31.67 0.91
C GLU A 154 14.28 -30.19 1.34
N SER A 155 13.36 -29.89 2.25
CA SER A 155 13.17 -28.54 2.77
C SER A 155 14.41 -28.03 3.51
N TYR A 156 15.08 -28.91 4.26
CA TYR A 156 16.32 -28.62 4.96
C TYR A 156 17.46 -28.38 3.96
N GLY A 157 17.58 -29.19 2.91
CA GLY A 157 18.55 -28.97 1.84
C GLY A 157 18.36 -27.63 1.15
N LEU A 158 17.12 -27.26 0.83
CA LEU A 158 16.79 -25.95 0.25
C LEU A 158 17.11 -24.80 1.21
N ALA A 159 16.80 -24.94 2.49
CA ALA A 159 17.12 -23.95 3.51
C ALA A 159 18.64 -23.79 3.69
N LYS A 160 19.38 -24.90 3.75
CA LYS A 160 20.84 -24.92 3.81
C LYS A 160 21.48 -24.22 2.61
N ASN A 161 21.01 -24.51 1.40
CA ASN A 161 21.51 -23.85 0.18
C ASN A 161 21.24 -22.33 0.19
N LYS A 162 20.06 -21.91 0.66
CA LYS A 162 19.76 -20.48 0.85
C LYS A 162 20.66 -19.85 1.91
N TYR A 163 20.91 -20.55 3.01
CA TYR A 163 21.78 -20.05 4.08
C TYR A 163 23.23 -19.90 3.63
N LEU A 164 23.74 -20.88 2.87
CA LEU A 164 25.07 -20.83 2.24
C LEU A 164 25.16 -19.67 1.22
N SER A 165 24.10 -19.41 0.46
CA SER A 165 24.05 -18.27 -0.47
C SER A 165 24.04 -16.89 0.22
N LEU A 166 23.66 -16.84 1.50
CA LEU A 166 23.51 -15.61 2.26
C LEU A 166 24.82 -15.13 2.92
N ASN A 167 25.92 -15.91 2.90
CA ASN A 167 27.24 -15.53 3.45
C ASN A 167 27.16 -14.83 4.83
N VAL A 168 26.24 -15.27 5.70
CA VAL A 168 26.05 -14.65 7.02
C VAL A 168 27.08 -15.24 7.99
N PRO A 169 27.92 -14.41 8.64
CA PRO A 169 28.91 -14.88 9.61
C PRO A 169 28.25 -15.61 10.78
N GLU A 170 28.90 -16.71 11.19
CA GLU A 170 28.47 -17.63 12.26
C GLU A 170 28.21 -16.95 13.62
N ALA A 171 28.71 -15.72 13.82
CA ALA A 171 28.50 -14.90 15.00
C ALA A 171 27.08 -14.31 15.15
N ILE A 172 26.26 -14.29 14.09
CA ILE A 172 24.88 -13.73 14.12
C ILE A 172 23.82 -14.84 14.01
N LEU A 173 24.23 -16.11 14.15
CA LEU A 173 23.29 -17.24 14.05
C LEU A 173 22.19 -17.07 15.12
N PRO A 174 20.91 -16.99 14.73
CA PRO A 174 19.82 -16.74 15.68
C PRO A 174 19.81 -17.85 16.75
N LYS A 175 19.63 -17.48 18.02
CA LYS A 175 19.53 -18.43 19.14
C LYS A 175 18.50 -19.55 18.90
N SER A 176 17.46 -19.24 18.11
CA SER A 176 16.44 -20.19 17.67
C SER A 176 16.99 -21.32 16.78
N LEU A 177 18.02 -21.07 15.99
CA LEU A 177 18.64 -22.06 15.11
C LEU A 177 19.59 -22.96 15.91
N MET A 178 20.31 -22.40 16.89
CA MET A 178 21.11 -23.19 17.84
C MET A 178 20.26 -24.13 18.68
N SER A 179 19.10 -23.67 19.17
CA SER A 179 18.17 -24.55 19.90
C SER A 179 17.60 -25.66 19.02
N GLN A 180 17.40 -25.38 17.72
CA GLN A 180 16.91 -26.38 16.76
C GLN A 180 18.00 -27.42 16.44
N ILE A 181 19.26 -27.00 16.27
CA ILE A 181 20.40 -27.92 16.09
C ILE A 181 20.53 -28.84 17.31
N ALA A 182 20.51 -28.29 18.53
CA ALA A 182 20.57 -29.10 19.76
C ALA A 182 19.39 -30.09 19.86
N SER A 183 18.19 -29.69 19.47
CA SER A 183 17.03 -30.60 19.45
C SER A 183 17.15 -31.70 18.39
N LEU A 184 17.81 -31.42 17.26
CA LEU A 184 18.03 -32.40 16.20
C LEU A 184 19.08 -33.43 16.64
N GLU A 185 20.15 -32.99 17.29
CA GLU A 185 21.16 -33.87 17.88
C GLU A 185 20.54 -34.81 18.92
N ALA A 186 19.74 -34.28 19.85
CA ALA A 186 19.03 -35.10 20.86
C ALA A 186 18.08 -36.13 20.22
N LEU A 187 17.30 -35.73 19.20
CA LEU A 187 16.43 -36.65 18.46
C LEU A 187 17.21 -37.72 17.68
N SER A 188 18.40 -37.38 17.17
CA SER A 188 19.25 -38.33 16.47
C SER A 188 19.84 -39.38 17.41
N GLU A 189 20.21 -39.00 18.63
CA GLU A 189 20.67 -39.90 19.68
C GLU A 189 19.54 -40.82 20.14
N GLU A 190 18.33 -40.29 20.34
CA GLU A 190 17.15 -41.09 20.70
C GLU A 190 16.79 -42.10 19.61
N ALA A 191 16.85 -41.70 18.34
CA ALA A 191 16.63 -42.60 17.21
C ALA A 191 17.69 -43.71 17.13
N ALA A 192 18.96 -43.40 17.41
CA ALA A 192 20.02 -44.40 17.47
C ALA A 192 19.82 -45.39 18.63
N ALA A 193 19.38 -44.90 19.80
CA ALA A 193 19.07 -45.74 20.95
C ALA A 193 17.88 -46.69 20.69
N LEU A 194 16.81 -46.20 20.08
CA LEU A 194 15.67 -47.02 19.69
C LEU A 194 16.03 -48.07 18.64
N LYS A 195 16.95 -47.72 17.71
CA LYS A 195 17.47 -48.68 16.73
C LYS A 195 18.27 -49.79 17.40
N ALA A 196 19.16 -49.46 18.33
CA ALA A 196 19.91 -50.46 19.10
C ALA A 196 18.99 -51.41 19.87
N GLN A 197 17.94 -50.89 20.51
CA GLN A 197 16.94 -51.72 21.19
C GLN A 197 16.18 -52.65 20.24
N ALA A 198 15.85 -52.17 19.04
CA ALA A 198 15.19 -53.01 18.03
C ALA A 198 16.10 -54.14 17.54
N ASP A 199 17.38 -53.85 17.33
CA ASP A 199 18.40 -54.84 16.93
C ASP A 199 18.60 -55.91 18.01
N ASP A 200 18.63 -55.51 19.30
CA ASP A 200 18.70 -56.45 20.44
C ASP A 200 17.49 -57.37 20.51
N VAL A 201 16.28 -56.84 20.29
CA VAL A 201 15.04 -57.64 20.27
C VAL A 201 15.04 -58.62 19.09
N MET A 202 15.56 -58.21 17.93
CA MET A 202 15.73 -59.09 16.77
C MET A 202 16.72 -60.22 17.06
N PHE A 203 17.87 -59.89 17.65
CA PHE A 203 18.85 -60.89 18.09
C PHE A 203 18.26 -61.89 19.09
N MET A 204 17.47 -61.42 20.06
CA MET A 204 16.76 -62.29 21.02
C MET A 204 15.72 -63.20 20.37
N ARG A 205 15.04 -62.73 19.31
CA ARG A 205 14.11 -63.56 18.54
C ARG A 205 14.82 -64.62 17.71
N GLU A 206 15.94 -64.27 17.09
CA GLU A 206 16.75 -65.21 16.31
C GLU A 206 17.37 -66.29 17.19
N THR A 207 17.97 -65.91 18.32
CA THR A 207 18.51 -66.86 19.30
C THR A 207 17.42 -67.76 19.88
N LYS A 208 16.23 -67.23 20.21
CA LYS A 208 15.07 -68.04 20.60
C LYS A 208 14.67 -69.02 19.51
N ALA A 209 14.62 -68.59 18.24
CA ALA A 209 14.30 -69.45 17.11
C ALA A 209 15.34 -70.58 16.94
N ILE A 210 16.63 -70.27 17.08
CA ILE A 210 17.72 -71.26 17.03
C ILE A 210 17.62 -72.25 18.20
N LEU A 211 17.40 -71.77 19.43
CA LEU A 211 17.22 -72.63 20.60
C LEU A 211 16.00 -73.54 20.46
N THR A 212 14.90 -73.06 19.89
CA THR A 212 13.73 -73.92 19.62
C THR A 212 14.00 -74.99 18.56
N LYS A 213 14.89 -74.72 17.60
CA LYS A 213 15.32 -75.71 16.60
C LYS A 213 16.28 -76.75 17.18
N LEU A 214 17.15 -76.36 18.11
CA LEU A 214 18.09 -77.26 18.81
C LEU A 214 17.42 -78.14 19.88
N ARG A 215 16.20 -77.77 20.31
CA ARG A 215 15.40 -78.53 21.28
C ARG A 215 14.53 -79.62 20.63
N ARG A 216 14.45 -79.66 19.29
CA ARG A 216 13.84 -80.75 18.52
C ARG A 216 14.93 -81.72 18.08
#